data_AF-A0A944RLG5-F1
#
_entry.id   AF-A0A944RLG5-F1
#
_cell.length_a   1.000
_cell.length_b   1.000
_cell.length_c   1.000
_cell.angle_alpha   90.00
_cell.angle_beta   90.00
_cell.angle_gamma   90.00
#
_symmetry.space_group_name_H-M   'P 1'
#
loop_
_entity.id
_entity.type
_entity.pdbx_description
1 polymer ?
#
loop_
_entity_poly.entity_id
_entity_poly.type
_entity_poly.pdbx_seq_one_letter_code
_entity_poly.pdbx_strand_id
1 'polypeptide(L)'
;MSRPPGEQALIDRFSTTYQRLASSETMLEIERAVCGCDYGCTSWTTREEADTAIAQLGLGPGVELLDIGSGSGWPGLYLAKQ
;
A
#
# COMPACT_ATOMS: atom_id res chain seq x y z
N MET A 1 21.91 14.38 -14.16
CA MET A 1 21.80 13.36 -15.23
C MET A 1 20.61 13.71 -16.10
N SER A 2 20.73 13.59 -17.42
CA SER A 2 19.62 13.80 -18.35
C SER A 2 18.67 12.60 -18.28
N ARG A 3 17.36 12.83 -18.22
CA ARG A 3 16.33 11.78 -18.25
C ARG A 3 16.42 10.98 -19.56
N PRO A 4 16.32 9.63 -19.55
CA PRO A 4 16.29 8.83 -20.77
C PRO A 4 15.10 9.22 -21.66
N PRO A 5 15.24 9.12 -23.00
CA PRO A 5 14.11 9.30 -23.91
C PRO A 5 12.94 8.37 -23.53
N GLY A 6 11.74 8.92 -23.44
CA GLY A 6 10.53 8.17 -23.11
C GLY A 6 10.27 7.92 -21.62
N GLU A 7 11.17 8.33 -20.71
CA GLU A 7 10.95 8.20 -19.26
C GLU A 7 9.63 8.85 -18.82
N GLN A 8 9.33 10.06 -19.33
CA GLN A 8 8.09 10.76 -18.97
C GLN A 8 6.84 9.98 -19.40
N ALA A 9 6.83 9.39 -20.59
CA ALA A 9 5.69 8.59 -21.05
C ALA A 9 5.48 7.33 -20.20
N LEU A 10 6.56 6.73 -19.69
CA LEU A 10 6.47 5.60 -18.76
C LEU A 10 5.89 6.03 -17.41
N ILE A 11 6.34 7.17 -16.87
CA ILE A 11 5.81 7.76 -15.64
C ILE A 11 4.31 8.04 -15.81
N ASP A 12 3.92 8.74 -16.88
CA ASP A 12 2.53 9.12 -17.11
C ASP A 12 1.61 7.90 -17.24
N ARG A 13 2.07 6.86 -17.95
CA ARG A 13 1.34 5.60 -18.06
C ARG A 13 1.20 4.93 -16.70
N PHE A 14 2.29 4.81 -15.95
CA PHE A 14 2.28 4.21 -14.61
C PHE A 14 1.31 4.94 -13.68
N SER A 15 1.43 6.26 -13.58
CA SER A 15 0.58 7.10 -12.72
C SER A 15 -0.90 6.99 -13.11
N THR A 16 -1.21 7.04 -14.41
CA THR A 16 -2.60 6.93 -14.89
C THR A 16 -3.19 5.55 -14.58
N THR A 17 -2.43 4.47 -14.79
CA THR A 17 -2.89 3.12 -14.50
C THR A 17 -3.15 2.93 -13.01
N TYR A 18 -2.22 3.34 -12.14
CA TYR A 18 -2.37 3.21 -10.70
C TYR A 18 -3.55 4.04 -10.17
N GLN A 19 -3.68 5.28 -10.61
CA GLN A 19 -4.79 6.14 -10.23
C GLN A 19 -6.14 5.50 -10.56
N ARG A 20 -6.29 4.99 -11.79
CA ARG A 20 -7.55 4.37 -12.23
C ARG A 20 -7.88 3.09 -11.48
N LEU A 21 -6.88 2.26 -11.20
CA LEU A 21 -7.07 1.01 -10.45
C LEU A 21 -7.48 1.30 -9.00
N ALA A 22 -6.71 2.15 -8.31
CA ALA A 22 -6.96 2.53 -6.92
C ALA A 22 -8.32 3.23 -6.72
N SER A 23 -8.86 3.88 -7.75
CA SER A 23 -10.17 4.54 -7.70
C SER A 23 -11.31 3.70 -8.29
N SER A 24 -11.07 2.46 -8.72
CA SER A 24 -12.11 1.63 -9.31
C SER A 24 -13.01 1.04 -8.22
N GLU A 25 -14.31 0.92 -8.50
CA GLU A 25 -15.29 0.40 -7.55
C GLU A 25 -14.94 -1.02 -7.08
N THR A 26 -14.53 -1.89 -8.01
CA THR A 26 -14.06 -3.24 -7.69
C THR A 26 -12.86 -3.24 -6.75
N MET A 27 -11.91 -2.32 -6.92
CA MET A 27 -10.76 -2.23 -6.02
C MET A 27 -11.19 -1.76 -4.63
N LEU A 28 -12.05 -0.74 -4.54
CA LEU A 28 -12.59 -0.26 -3.27
C LEU A 28 -13.37 -1.35 -2.53
N GLU A 29 -14.18 -2.14 -3.23
CA GLU A 29 -14.88 -3.30 -2.65
C GLU A 29 -13.90 -4.32 -2.06
N ILE A 30 -12.82 -4.63 -2.77
CA ILE A 30 -11.79 -5.54 -2.28
C ILE A 30 -11.09 -4.94 -1.06
N GLU A 31 -10.66 -3.68 -1.10
CA GLU A 31 -10.00 -3.02 0.04
C GLU A 31 -10.89 -3.04 1.29
N ARG A 32 -12.18 -2.75 1.18
CA ARG A 32 -13.11 -2.86 2.31
C ARG A 32 -13.19 -4.27 2.85
N ALA A 33 -13.14 -5.28 1.99
CA ALA A 33 -13.19 -6.67 2.40
C ALA A 33 -11.88 -7.14 3.08
N VAL A 34 -10.71 -6.76 2.55
CA VAL A 34 -9.41 -7.29 3.02
C VAL A 34 -8.70 -6.39 4.02
N CYS A 35 -8.80 -5.08 3.85
CA CYS A 35 -8.21 -4.07 4.72
C CYS A 35 -9.23 -3.59 5.76
N GLY A 36 -10.53 -3.57 5.42
CA GLY A 36 -11.56 -2.99 6.27
C GLY A 36 -11.75 -1.47 6.08
N CYS A 37 -11.10 -0.88 5.08
CA CYS A 37 -11.26 0.53 4.71
C CYS A 37 -10.76 0.79 3.27
N ASP A 38 -11.13 1.95 2.72
CA ASP A 38 -10.64 2.43 1.42
C ASP A 38 -9.29 3.12 1.60
N TYR A 39 -8.22 2.55 1.03
CA TYR A 39 -6.86 3.06 1.15
C TYR A 39 -6.28 3.59 -0.16
N GLY A 40 -6.92 3.28 -1.29
CA GLY A 40 -6.39 3.60 -2.61
C GLY A 40 -5.06 2.91 -2.88
N CYS A 41 -4.87 1.70 -2.37
CA CYS A 41 -3.73 0.86 -2.66
C CYS A 41 -4.04 -0.08 -3.83
N THR A 42 -2.98 -0.57 -4.46
CA THR A 42 -3.04 -1.66 -5.44
C THR A 42 -2.34 -2.92 -4.89
N SER A 43 -2.16 -2.97 -3.57
CA SER A 43 -1.52 -4.05 -2.82
C SER A 43 -2.56 -4.92 -2.12
N TRP A 44 -2.16 -6.13 -1.73
CA TRP A 44 -3.12 -7.17 -1.33
C TRP A 44 -2.91 -7.70 0.10
N THR A 45 -2.07 -7.06 0.91
CA THR A 45 -1.82 -7.49 2.30
C THR A 45 -3.11 -7.37 3.11
N THR A 46 -3.66 -8.50 3.53
CA THR A 46 -4.88 -8.51 4.34
C THR A 46 -4.61 -8.05 5.77
N ARG A 47 -5.67 -7.75 6.52
CA ARG A 47 -5.56 -7.46 7.95
C ARG A 47 -4.91 -8.61 8.73
N GLU A 48 -5.32 -9.86 8.46
CA GLU A 48 -4.78 -11.04 9.14
C GLU A 48 -3.29 -11.25 8.85
N GLU A 49 -2.86 -10.96 7.61
CA GLU A 49 -1.45 -11.01 7.23
C GLU A 49 -0.64 -9.91 7.93
N ALA A 50 -1.19 -8.71 8.04
CA ALA A 50 -0.58 -7.62 8.80
C ALA A 50 -0.46 -7.98 10.29
N ASP A 51 -1.52 -8.49 10.92
CA ASP A 51 -1.50 -8.94 12.32
C ASP A 51 -0.45 -10.05 12.55
N THR A 52 -0.34 -10.98 11.59
CA THR A 52 0.68 -12.05 11.63
C THR A 52 2.10 -11.46 11.57
N ALA A 53 2.36 -10.52 10.67
CA ALA A 53 3.66 -9.87 10.55
C ALA A 53 4.02 -9.08 11.82
N ILE A 54 3.06 -8.36 12.41
CA ILE A 54 3.22 -7.63 13.67
C ILE A 54 3.66 -8.58 14.79
N ALA A 55 2.98 -9.71 14.92
CA ALA A 55 3.32 -10.71 15.95
C ALA A 55 4.70 -11.33 15.72
N GLN A 56 5.04 -11.70 14.47
CA GLN A 56 6.33 -12.34 14.15
C GLN A 56 7.53 -11.42 14.35
N LEU A 57 7.36 -10.14 14.03
CA LEU A 57 8.40 -9.12 14.18
C LEU A 57 8.47 -8.53 15.59
N GLY A 58 7.52 -8.89 16.47
CA GLY A 58 7.42 -8.32 17.82
C GLY A 58 7.18 -6.81 17.81
N LEU A 59 6.42 -6.32 16.82
CA LEU A 59 6.14 -4.89 16.67
C LEU A 59 5.15 -4.45 17.75
N GLY A 60 5.36 -3.24 18.25
CA GLY A 60 4.53 -2.63 19.27
C GLY A 60 5.04 -1.24 19.65
N PRO A 61 4.45 -0.62 20.69
CA PRO A 61 4.84 0.71 21.14
C PRO A 61 6.35 0.81 21.43
N GLY A 62 7.00 1.81 20.86
CA GLY A 62 8.44 2.06 21.04
C GLY A 62 9.36 1.25 20.12
N VAL A 63 8.81 0.42 19.23
CA VAL A 63 9.58 -0.28 18.20
C VAL A 63 9.59 0.54 16.90
N GLU A 64 10.78 0.82 16.36
CA GLU A 64 10.92 1.49 15.07
C GLU A 64 10.85 0.48 13.92
N LEU A 65 10.00 0.74 12.93
CA LEU A 65 9.84 -0.09 11.73
C LEU A 65 10.26 0.69 10.48
N LEU A 66 11.09 0.07 9.64
CA LEU A 66 11.32 0.51 8.26
C LEU A 66 10.46 -0.33 7.31
N ASP A 67 9.43 0.28 6.74
CA ASP A 67 8.56 -0.34 5.73
C ASP A 67 9.07 -0.02 4.31
N ILE A 68 9.56 -1.05 3.60
CA ILE A 68 10.12 -0.92 2.25
C ILE A 68 9.08 -1.39 1.23
N GLY A 69 8.73 -0.51 0.30
CA GLY A 69 7.68 -0.80 -0.68
C GLY A 69 6.27 -0.59 -0.11
N SER A 70 6.13 0.32 0.86
CA SER A 70 4.89 0.61 1.57
C SER A 70 3.71 1.02 0.68
N GLY A 71 3.97 1.46 -0.55
CA GLY A 71 2.94 1.89 -1.49
C GLY A 71 2.11 3.03 -0.89
N SER A 72 0.79 2.83 -0.81
CA SER A 72 -0.12 3.79 -0.15
C SER A 72 -0.01 3.77 1.39
N GLY A 73 0.69 2.79 1.98
CA GLY A 73 1.07 2.75 3.40
C GLY A 73 0.16 1.93 4.32
N TRP A 74 -0.73 1.08 3.76
CA TRP A 74 -1.78 0.39 4.52
C TRP A 74 -1.26 -0.37 5.77
N PRO A 75 -0.33 -1.35 5.67
CA PRO A 75 0.07 -2.13 6.84
C PRO A 75 0.75 -1.28 7.92
N GLY A 76 1.63 -0.36 7.53
CA GLY A 76 2.31 0.54 8.47
C GLY A 76 1.35 1.49 9.19
N LEU A 77 0.36 2.04 8.48
CA LEU A 77 -0.64 2.95 9.07
C LEU A 77 -1.71 2.21 9.88
N TYR A 78 -1.99 0.96 9.55
CA TYR A 78 -2.78 0.06 10.39
C TYR A 78 -2.05 -0.24 11.71
N LEU A 79 -0.77 -0.63 11.65
CA LEU A 79 0.06 -0.87 12.82
C LEU A 79 0.18 0.37 13.72
N ALA A 80 0.37 1.57 13.14
CA ALA A 80 0.54 2.80 13.91
C ALA A 80 -0.69 3.18 14.77
N LYS A 81 -1.84 2.52 14.57
CA LYS A 81 -3.06 2.72 15.36
C LYS A 81 -3.25 1.69 16.48
N GLN A 82 -2.40 0.66 16.54
CA GLN A 82 -2.43 -0.38 17.58
C GLN A 82 -1.64 0.08 18.81
#